data_AF-A0A7X5TPS4-F1
#
_entry.id   AF-A0A7X5TPS4-F1
#
_cell.length_a   1.000
_cell.length_b   1.000
_cell.length_c   1.000
_cell.angle_alpha   90.00
_cell.angle_beta   90.00
_cell.angle_gamma   90.00
#
_symmetry.space_group_name_H-M   'P 1'
#
loop_
_entity.id
_entity.type
_entity.pdbx_description
1 polymer ?
#
loop_
_entity_poly.entity_id
_entity_poly.type
_entity_poly.pdbx_seq_one_letter_code
_entity_poly.pdbx_strand_id
1 'polypeptide(L)'
;MADYVTLLGAEQVQAAGHHMARAADDMRNAAYSISESVDRLTRALDEHASRIEAAQRAGGDDRRLIGWRTADYTAETSDPDQAKNWSTNVPVLPIFEGDPNTRLVATQETSHG
;
A
#
# COMPACT_ATOMS: atom_id res chain seq x y z
N MET A 1 -44.85 -16.40 52.96
CA MET A 1 -44.80 -16.20 51.49
C MET A 1 -43.80 -15.13 51.05
N ALA A 2 -43.39 -14.18 51.90
CA ALA A 2 -42.41 -13.15 51.53
C ALA A 2 -40.98 -13.69 51.32
N ASP A 3 -40.50 -14.63 52.14
CA ASP A 3 -39.11 -15.15 52.02
C ASP A 3 -38.80 -15.87 50.70
N TYR A 4 -39.77 -16.58 50.13
CA TYR A 4 -39.57 -17.29 48.86
C TYR A 4 -39.41 -16.33 47.67
N VAL A 5 -40.07 -15.17 47.70
CA VAL A 5 -39.98 -14.16 46.62
C VAL A 5 -38.61 -13.47 46.67
N THR A 6 -38.08 -13.21 47.86
CA THR A 6 -36.76 -12.61 48.05
C THR A 6 -35.63 -13.56 47.62
N LEU A 7 -35.77 -14.87 47.88
CA LEU A 7 -34.80 -15.89 47.47
C LEU A 7 -34.73 -16.03 45.94
N LEU A 8 -35.89 -16.06 45.27
CA LEU A 8 -35.98 -16.16 43.81
C LEU A 8 -35.33 -14.96 43.09
N GLY A 9 -35.47 -13.75 43.67
CA GLY A 9 -34.84 -12.54 43.16
C GLY A 9 -33.31 -12.56 43.33
N ALA A 10 -32.81 -13.10 44.44
CA ALA A 10 -31.37 -13.19 44.71
C ALA A 10 -30.65 -14.15 43.74
N GLU A 11 -31.25 -15.31 43.45
CA GLU A 11 -30.69 -16.27 42.49
C GLU A 11 -30.64 -15.71 41.06
N GLN A 12 -31.68 -14.99 40.62
CA GLN A 12 -31.71 -14.36 39.30
C GLN A 12 -30.63 -13.28 39.15
N VAL A 13 -30.41 -12.47 40.20
CA VAL A 13 -29.35 -11.47 40.22
C VAL A 13 -27.96 -12.13 40.22
N GLN A 14 -27.79 -13.22 40.96
CA GLN A 14 -26.53 -13.97 40.96
C GLN A 14 -26.25 -14.62 39.59
N ALA A 15 -27.27 -15.22 38.97
CA ALA A 15 -27.17 -15.77 37.62
C ALA A 15 -26.83 -14.69 36.58
N ALA A 16 -27.50 -13.53 36.66
CA ALA A 16 -27.20 -12.37 35.80
C ALA A 16 -25.76 -11.87 36.01
N GLY A 17 -25.29 -11.81 37.26
CA GLY A 17 -23.91 -11.46 37.59
C GLY A 17 -22.88 -12.42 36.99
N HIS A 18 -23.12 -13.73 37.05
CA HIS A 18 -22.26 -14.72 36.41
C HIS A 18 -22.25 -14.63 34.88
N HIS A 19 -23.41 -14.34 34.26
CA HIS A 19 -23.49 -14.09 32.83
C HIS A 19 -22.71 -12.84 32.40
N MET A 20 -22.86 -11.74 33.15
CA MET A 20 -22.12 -10.51 32.90
C MET A 20 -20.62 -10.70 33.10
N ALA A 21 -20.19 -11.45 34.11
CA ALA A 21 -18.78 -11.76 34.33
C ALA A 21 -18.17 -12.53 33.14
N ARG A 22 -18.86 -13.57 32.64
CA ARG A 22 -18.42 -14.30 31.44
C ARG A 22 -18.38 -13.42 30.20
N ALA A 23 -19.43 -12.63 29.98
CA ALA A 23 -19.47 -11.71 28.84
C ALA A 23 -18.32 -10.69 28.91
N ALA A 24 -17.97 -10.20 30.09
CA ALA A 24 -16.86 -9.28 30.28
C ALA A 24 -15.49 -9.94 29.99
N ASP A 25 -15.29 -11.20 30.39
CA ASP A 25 -14.09 -11.96 30.06
C ASP A 25 -13.99 -12.26 28.55
N ASP A 26 -15.10 -12.64 27.92
CA ASP A 26 -15.16 -12.86 26.47
C ASP A 26 -14.85 -11.57 25.70
N MET A 27 -15.43 -10.44 26.12
CA MET A 27 -15.14 -9.12 25.54
C MET A 27 -13.67 -8.73 25.73
N ARG A 28 -13.08 -9.02 26.89
CA ARG A 28 -11.66 -8.74 27.15
C ARG A 28 -10.76 -9.57 26.25
N ASN A 29 -11.07 -10.85 26.08
CA ASN A 29 -10.32 -11.74 25.18
C ASN A 29 -10.44 -11.29 23.71
N ALA A 30 -11.64 -10.90 23.28
CA ALA A 30 -11.86 -10.35 21.96
C ALA A 30 -11.07 -9.05 21.74
N ALA A 31 -11.05 -8.15 22.74
CA ALA A 31 -10.28 -6.91 22.67
C ALA A 31 -8.77 -7.18 22.53
N TYR A 32 -8.22 -8.15 23.26
CA TYR A 32 -6.81 -8.55 23.10
C TYR A 32 -6.51 -9.09 21.70
N SER A 33 -7.38 -9.95 21.17
CA SER A 33 -7.22 -10.51 19.82
C SER A 33 -7.28 -9.42 18.73
N ILE A 34 -8.15 -8.43 18.91
CA ILE A 34 -8.23 -7.27 18.01
C ILE A 34 -6.95 -6.45 18.08
N SER A 35 -6.46 -6.12 19.28
CA SER A 35 -5.21 -5.36 19.43
C SER A 35 -4.03 -6.07 18.78
N GLU A 36 -3.90 -7.38 18.96
CA GLU A 36 -2.86 -8.17 18.31
C GLU A 36 -2.99 -8.14 16.77
N SER A 37 -4.22 -8.23 16.26
CA SER A 37 -4.48 -8.16 14.83
C SER A 37 -4.15 -6.79 14.25
N VAL A 38 -4.49 -5.71 14.97
CA VAL A 38 -4.13 -4.34 14.61
C VAL A 38 -2.62 -4.17 14.56
N ASP A 39 -1.88 -4.65 15.57
CA ASP A 39 -0.42 -4.57 15.60
C ASP A 39 0.23 -5.31 14.42
N ARG A 40 -0.31 -6.46 14.03
CA ARG A 40 0.17 -7.21 12.85
C ARG A 40 -0.10 -6.45 11.56
N LEU A 41 -1.30 -5.87 11.42
CA LEU A 41 -1.65 -5.08 10.24
C LEU A 41 -0.79 -3.82 10.11
N THR A 42 -0.54 -3.11 11.22
CA THR A 42 0.36 -1.95 11.23
C THR A 42 1.76 -2.33 10.74
N ARG A 43 2.33 -3.43 11.26
CA ARG A 43 3.66 -3.90 10.80
C ARG A 43 3.67 -4.27 9.32
N ALA A 44 2.61 -4.92 8.83
CA ALA A 44 2.49 -5.27 7.41
C ALA A 44 2.41 -4.00 6.53
N LEU A 45 1.66 -3.00 6.96
CA LEU A 45 1.55 -1.72 6.25
C LEU A 45 2.89 -0.97 6.22
N ASP A 46 3.62 -0.91 7.33
CA ASP A 46 4.95 -0.29 7.41
C ASP A 46 5.96 -1.00 6.51
N GLU A 47 5.91 -2.34 6.47
CA GLU A 47 6.76 -3.13 5.59
C GLU A 47 6.42 -2.87 4.12
N HIS A 48 5.13 -2.82 3.77
CA HIS A 48 4.69 -2.48 2.42
C HIS A 48 5.11 -1.06 2.01
N ALA A 49 4.95 -0.07 2.87
CA ALA A 49 5.41 1.29 2.64
C ALA A 49 6.93 1.33 2.40
N SER A 50 7.70 0.65 3.24
CA SER A 50 9.16 0.57 3.10
C SER A 50 9.58 -0.08 1.78
N ARG A 51 8.88 -1.13 1.34
CA ARG A 51 9.14 -1.77 0.03
C ARG A 51 8.81 -0.82 -1.13
N ILE A 52 7.73 -0.05 -1.03
CA ILE A 52 7.37 0.94 -2.05
C ILE A 52 8.45 2.03 -2.12
N GLU A 53 8.88 2.58 -0.98
CA GLU A 53 9.97 3.56 -0.94
C GLU A 53 11.28 3.00 -1.52
N ALA A 54 11.64 1.77 -1.16
CA ALA A 54 12.82 1.10 -1.69
C ALA A 54 12.70 0.89 -3.21
N ALA A 55 11.53 0.49 -3.71
CA ALA A 55 11.26 0.34 -5.13
C ALA A 55 11.27 1.70 -5.87
N GLN A 56 10.81 2.78 -5.24
CA GLN A 56 10.90 4.13 -5.80
C GLN A 56 12.34 4.64 -5.84
N ARG A 57 13.16 4.36 -4.83
CA ARG A 57 14.60 4.67 -4.85
C ARG A 57 15.35 3.82 -5.87
N ALA A 58 14.98 2.54 -6.02
CA ALA A 58 15.59 1.64 -6.99
C ALA A 58 15.11 1.85 -8.44
N GLY A 59 13.87 2.29 -8.62
CA GLY A 59 13.27 2.70 -9.90
C GLY A 59 13.50 4.18 -10.23
N GLY A 60 14.14 4.92 -9.31
CA GLY A 60 14.77 6.21 -9.57
C GLY A 60 16.05 5.95 -10.34
N ASP A 61 15.90 5.62 -11.61
CA ASP A 61 17.01 5.65 -12.54
C ASP A 61 17.57 7.07 -12.57
N ASP A 62 18.68 7.31 -11.88
CA ASP A 62 19.53 8.51 -12.06
C ASP A 62 20.05 8.62 -13.50
N ARG A 63 19.75 7.62 -14.34
CA ARG A 63 20.02 7.61 -15.77
C ARG A 63 19.26 8.76 -16.43
N ARG A 64 19.97 9.49 -17.28
CA ARG A 64 19.42 10.62 -18.02
C ARG A 64 18.25 10.15 -18.89
N LEU A 65 17.10 10.83 -18.81
CA LEU A 65 16.01 10.64 -19.76
C LEU A 65 16.47 11.14 -21.14
N ILE A 66 16.44 10.26 -22.15
CA ILE A 66 16.90 10.57 -23.51
C ILE A 66 15.77 10.57 -24.54
N GLY A 67 14.58 10.09 -24.17
CA GLY A 67 13.41 10.13 -25.04
C GLY A 67 12.22 9.35 -24.49
N TRP A 68 11.30 9.03 -25.38
CA TRP A 68 10.02 8.40 -25.10
C TRP A 68 9.71 7.36 -26.18
N ARG A 69 9.08 6.25 -25.80
CA ARG A 69 8.61 5.20 -26.72
C ARG A 69 7.12 4.92 -26.54
N THR A 70 6.47 4.39 -27.57
CA THR A 70 5.16 3.76 -27.42
C THR A 70 5.29 2.44 -26.64
N ALA A 71 4.27 2.07 -25.87
CA ALA A 71 4.31 0.85 -25.04
C ALA A 71 4.40 -0.46 -25.86
N ASP A 72 4.11 -0.42 -27.15
CA ASP A 72 4.28 -1.52 -28.10
C ASP A 72 5.66 -1.53 -28.78
N TYR A 73 6.57 -0.64 -28.39
CA TYR A 73 7.95 -0.51 -28.89
C TYR A 73 8.04 -0.22 -30.40
N THR A 74 6.98 0.29 -31.03
CA THR A 74 6.94 0.56 -32.46
C THR A 74 7.53 1.92 -32.85
N ALA A 75 7.43 2.91 -31.96
CA ALA A 75 7.92 4.26 -32.20
C ALA A 75 8.71 4.80 -31.00
N GLU A 76 9.75 5.59 -31.30
CA GLU A 76 10.63 6.26 -30.33
C GLU A 76 10.89 7.69 -30.80
N THR A 77 11.01 8.63 -29.86
CA THR A 77 11.38 10.02 -30.14
C THR A 77 12.08 10.66 -28.95
N SER A 78 13.04 11.55 -29.20
CA SER A 78 13.61 12.42 -28.18
C SER A 78 12.79 13.70 -27.97
N ASP A 79 11.79 13.96 -28.82
CA ASP A 79 10.92 15.14 -28.74
C ASP A 79 9.71 14.90 -27.82
N PRO A 80 9.63 15.56 -26.65
CA PRO A 80 8.52 15.37 -25.70
C PRO A 80 7.16 15.83 -26.26
N ASP A 81 7.12 16.82 -27.16
CA ASP A 81 5.85 17.29 -27.72
C ASP A 81 5.27 16.28 -28.71
N GLN A 82 6.15 15.63 -29.49
CA GLN A 82 5.74 14.52 -30.35
C GLN A 82 5.22 13.33 -29.52
N ALA A 83 5.91 12.99 -28.43
CA ALA A 83 5.49 11.92 -27.51
C ALA A 83 4.12 12.21 -26.87
N LYS A 84 3.85 13.47 -26.49
CA LYS A 84 2.57 13.89 -25.92
C LYS A 84 1.39 13.73 -26.90
N ASN A 85 1.62 13.88 -28.20
CA ASN A 85 0.58 13.63 -29.19
C ASN A 85 0.21 12.13 -29.26
N TRP A 86 1.18 11.23 -29.03
CA TRP A 86 0.93 9.80 -28.99
C TRP A 86 0.18 9.36 -27.74
N SER A 87 0.44 9.97 -26.59
CA SER A 87 -0.18 9.61 -25.30
C SER A 87 -1.71 9.70 -25.30
N THR A 88 -2.28 10.45 -26.25
CA THR A 88 -3.73 10.53 -26.47
C THR A 88 -4.31 9.23 -27.02
N ASN A 89 -3.52 8.46 -27.79
CA ASN A 89 -3.97 7.26 -28.51
C ASN A 89 -3.33 5.96 -28.00
N VAL A 90 -2.13 6.04 -27.41
CA VAL A 90 -1.36 4.87 -26.93
C VAL A 90 -0.50 5.25 -25.72
N PRO A 91 -0.32 4.38 -24.72
CA PRO A 91 0.58 4.67 -23.59
C PRO A 91 2.02 4.90 -24.05
N VAL A 92 2.70 5.83 -23.39
CA VAL A 92 4.08 6.23 -23.70
C VAL A 92 4.96 5.95 -22.48
N LEU A 93 6.10 5.32 -22.70
CA LEU A 93 7.08 4.97 -21.68
C LEU A 93 8.34 5.84 -21.83
N PRO A 94 8.96 6.31 -20.73
CA PRO A 94 10.24 6.99 -20.81
C PRO A 94 11.36 6.05 -21.28
N ILE A 95 12.34 6.61 -21.98
CA ILE A 95 13.58 5.94 -22.38
C ILE A 95 14.74 6.59 -21.66
N PHE A 96 15.47 5.82 -20.88
CA PHE A 96 16.65 6.28 -20.16
C PHE A 96 17.95 5.88 -20.87
N GLU A 97 19.03 6.58 -20.55
CA GLU A 97 20.37 6.25 -21.02
C GLU A 97 20.76 4.80 -20.70
N GLY A 98 21.32 4.08 -21.66
CA GLY A 98 21.68 2.66 -21.49
C GLY A 98 20.51 1.68 -21.60
N ASP A 99 19.32 2.13 -22.00
CA ASP A 99 18.21 1.23 -22.33
C ASP A 99 18.58 0.32 -23.51
N PRO A 100 18.55 -1.02 -23.34
CA PRO A 100 19.01 -1.95 -24.38
C PRO A 100 18.07 -2.02 -25.60
N ASN A 101 16.84 -1.52 -25.45
CA ASN A 101 15.79 -1.60 -26.45
C ASN A 101 15.57 -0.27 -27.18
N THR A 102 16.46 0.73 -27.01
CA THR A 102 16.34 2.03 -27.70
C THR A 102 17.28 2.15 -28.89
N ARG A 103 16.83 2.87 -29.92
CA ARG A 103 17.66 3.33 -31.04
C ARG A 103 18.11 4.77 -30.89
N LEU A 104 17.56 5.50 -29.92
CA LEU A 104 17.98 6.86 -29.61
C LEU A 104 19.36 6.83 -28.97
N VAL A 105 20.29 7.60 -29.52
CA VAL A 105 21.58 7.84 -28.89
C VAL A 105 21.42 8.96 -27.86
N ALA A 106 22.03 8.78 -26.68
CA ALA A 106 22.19 9.87 -25.75
C ALA A 106 23.09 10.92 -26.42
N THR A 107 22.51 12.03 -26.87
CA THR A 107 23.32 13.15 -27.35
C THR A 107 24.08 13.69 -26.15
N GLN A 108 25.37 13.35 -26.07
CA GLN A 108 26.29 14.00 -25.15
C GLN A 108 26.33 15.47 -25.57
N GLU A 109 25.66 16.34 -24.82
CA GLU A 109 25.91 17.76 -24.92
C GLU A 109 27.33 17.95 -24.40
N THR A 110 28.30 17.97 -25.32
CA THR A 110 29.65 18.43 -25.03
C THR A 110 29.54 19.89 -24.64
N SER A 111 29.38 20.14 -23.34
CA SER A 111 29.64 21.43 -22.71
C SER A 111 31.11 21.77 -22.93
N HIS A 112 31.42 22.43 -24.05
CA HIS A 112 32.66 23.16 -24.21
C HIS A 112 32.51 24.51 -23.49
N GLY A 113 33.12 24.61 -22.32
CA GLY A 113 33.29 25.83 -21.53
C GLY A 113 34.62 25.77 -20.81
#